data_AF-A0A6J0J9W5-F1
#
_entry.id   AF-A0A6J0J9W5-F1
#
_cell.length_a   1.000
_cell.length_b   1.000
_cell.length_c   1.000
_cell.angle_alpha   90.00
_cell.angle_beta   90.00
_cell.angle_gamma   90.00
#
_symmetry.space_group_name_H-M   'P 1'
#
loop_
_entity.id
_entity.type
_entity.pdbx_description
1 polymer ?
#
loop_
_entity_poly.entity_id
_entity_poly.type
_entity_poly.pdbx_seq_one_letter_code
_entity_poly.pdbx_strand_id
1 'polypeptide(L)'
;MLKNLNLGEMKYSVPVLAVSLALEGKASHREMTSKLISDLCGTVVSKTDVEKSFDRLLKELPELVLDSPRAPQLVGQFIARAVGDGILSNTYIDGYKGTVDCVQARAALDRATVLLSMSKGGKRIDSVWGSGGGQQSVKHLVKEIDMLLKEYLLSGDVLEAERCLQELEVPHFHHELVYEVRRNQSPFNNCQQFDVGMQII
;
A
#
# COMPACT_ATOMS: atom_id res chain seq x y z
N MET A 1 0.11 15.79 -20.15
CA MET A 1 1.52 15.50 -20.49
C MET A 1 1.70 14.16 -21.20
N LEU A 2 1.27 13.00 -20.66
CA LEU A 2 1.48 11.69 -21.33
C LEU A 2 0.79 11.55 -22.71
N LYS A 3 -0.38 12.15 -22.90
CA LYS A 3 -1.08 12.18 -24.20
C LYS A 3 -0.25 12.83 -25.32
N ASN A 4 0.71 13.69 -24.98
CA ASN A 4 1.51 14.44 -25.94
C ASN A 4 2.78 13.67 -26.35
N LEU A 5 3.09 12.54 -25.70
CA LEU A 5 4.32 11.77 -25.95
C LEU A 5 4.16 10.65 -26.99
N ASN A 6 2.96 10.47 -27.54
CA ASN A 6 2.61 9.48 -28.57
C ASN A 6 3.28 8.09 -28.36
N LEU A 7 3.04 7.49 -27.20
CA LEU A 7 3.71 6.26 -26.75
C LEU A 7 3.42 5.01 -27.60
N GLY A 8 2.49 5.07 -28.56
CA GLY A 8 2.20 3.97 -29.49
C GLY A 8 1.97 2.64 -28.78
N GLU A 9 2.74 1.62 -29.16
CA GLU A 9 2.70 0.27 -28.58
C GLU A 9 3.39 0.14 -27.22
N MET A 10 4.08 1.18 -26.75
CA MET A 10 4.82 1.19 -25.49
C MET A 10 3.98 1.70 -24.30
N LYS A 11 2.66 1.87 -24.47
CA LYS A 11 1.78 2.32 -23.38
C LYS A 11 1.84 1.45 -22.13
N TYR A 12 1.98 0.13 -22.31
CA TYR A 12 2.15 -0.83 -21.22
C TYR A 12 3.45 -0.65 -20.42
N SER A 13 4.45 0.10 -20.92
CA SER A 13 5.67 0.35 -20.13
C SER A 13 5.44 1.37 -19.00
N VAL A 14 4.40 2.20 -19.11
CA VAL A 14 4.10 3.23 -18.09
C VAL A 14 3.68 2.58 -16.76
N PRO A 15 2.71 1.66 -16.71
CA PRO A 15 2.37 0.99 -15.45
C PRO A 15 3.52 0.11 -14.94
N VAL A 16 4.29 -0.55 -15.81
CA VAL A 16 5.48 -1.33 -15.41
C VAL A 16 6.47 -0.45 -14.65
N LEU A 17 6.89 0.66 -15.25
CA LEU A 17 7.85 1.58 -14.62
C LEU A 17 7.31 2.18 -13.32
N ALA A 18 6.04 2.60 -13.33
CA ALA A 18 5.40 3.19 -12.15
C ALA A 18 5.32 2.20 -10.97
N VAL A 19 5.04 0.92 -11.25
CA VAL A 19 5.04 -0.13 -10.23
C VAL A 19 6.47 -0.39 -9.75
N SER A 20 7.44 -0.60 -10.65
CA SER A 20 8.83 -0.89 -10.25
C SER A 20 9.41 0.19 -9.34
N LEU A 21 9.21 1.48 -9.69
CA LEU A 21 9.64 2.59 -8.83
C LEU A 21 8.92 2.62 -7.47
N ALA A 22 7.65 2.20 -7.42
CA ALA A 22 6.89 2.15 -6.19
C ALA A 22 7.27 0.95 -5.29
N LEU A 23 7.84 -0.12 -5.85
CA LEU A 23 8.31 -1.29 -5.09
C LEU A 23 9.52 -0.96 -4.19
N GLU A 24 10.33 0.01 -4.61
CA GLU A 24 11.47 0.55 -3.85
C GLU A 24 11.05 1.67 -2.88
N GLY A 25 9.81 2.15 -3.01
CA GLY A 25 9.27 3.27 -2.26
C GLY A 25 8.52 2.88 -0.97
N LYS A 26 7.89 3.90 -0.37
CA LYS A 26 7.05 3.74 0.81
C LYS A 26 5.62 3.31 0.45
N ALA A 27 4.81 3.00 1.46
CA ALA A 27 3.42 2.60 1.28
C ALA A 27 2.59 3.68 0.57
N SER A 28 2.82 4.95 0.91
CA SER A 28 2.16 6.08 0.25
C SER A 28 2.45 6.16 -1.26
N HIS A 29 3.68 5.83 -1.69
CA HIS A 29 4.03 5.80 -3.12
C HIS A 29 3.25 4.71 -3.86
N ARG A 30 3.08 3.54 -3.24
CA ARG A 30 2.32 2.43 -3.82
C ARG A 30 0.83 2.75 -3.96
N GLU A 31 0.25 3.42 -2.96
CA GLU A 31 -1.13 3.94 -3.05
C GLU A 31 -1.29 4.98 -4.18
N MET A 32 -0.35 5.92 -4.30
CA MET A 32 -0.37 6.89 -5.38
C MET A 32 -0.22 6.22 -6.75
N THR A 33 0.64 5.20 -6.87
CA THR A 33 0.79 4.43 -8.10
C THR A 33 -0.48 3.67 -8.48
N SER A 34 -1.16 3.03 -7.52
CA SER A 34 -2.45 2.37 -7.79
C SER A 34 -3.49 3.37 -8.33
N LYS A 35 -3.64 4.52 -7.68
CA LYS A 35 -4.53 5.60 -8.13
C LYS A 35 -4.16 6.10 -9.53
N LEU A 36 -2.87 6.36 -9.76
CA LEU A 36 -2.35 6.82 -11.04
C LEU A 36 -2.71 5.84 -12.17
N ILE A 37 -2.48 4.54 -11.98
CA ILE A 37 -2.77 3.53 -13.02
C ILE A 37 -4.28 3.48 -13.27
N SER A 38 -5.10 3.56 -12.22
CA SER A 38 -6.56 3.63 -12.36
C SER A 38 -7.01 4.83 -13.19
N ASP A 39 -6.49 6.03 -12.92
CA ASP A 39 -6.84 7.27 -13.63
C ASP A 39 -6.33 7.30 -15.08
N LEU A 40 -5.17 6.68 -15.33
CA LEU A 40 -4.62 6.54 -16.68
C LEU A 40 -5.38 5.52 -17.52
N CYS A 41 -5.98 4.51 -16.89
CA CYS A 41 -6.75 3.49 -17.57
C CYS A 41 -8.03 4.07 -18.17
N GLY A 42 -8.23 3.85 -19.47
CA GLY A 42 -9.35 4.43 -20.24
C GLY A 42 -9.06 5.82 -20.81
N THR A 43 -8.00 6.51 -20.36
CA THR A 43 -7.63 7.84 -20.89
C THR A 43 -6.34 7.82 -21.70
N VAL A 44 -5.31 7.09 -21.26
CA VAL A 44 -3.97 7.02 -21.87
C VAL A 44 -3.59 5.57 -22.15
N VAL A 45 -3.86 4.67 -21.21
CA VAL A 45 -3.60 3.23 -21.32
C VAL A 45 -4.93 2.46 -21.39
N SER A 46 -4.98 1.38 -22.15
CA SER A 46 -6.13 0.48 -22.21
C SER A 46 -6.06 -0.60 -21.14
N LYS A 47 -7.16 -1.32 -20.88
CA LYS A 47 -7.14 -2.50 -20.00
C LYS A 47 -6.17 -3.58 -20.51
N THR A 48 -6.07 -3.74 -21.82
CA THR A 48 -5.11 -4.65 -22.46
C THR A 48 -3.66 -4.22 -22.23
N ASP A 49 -3.38 -2.91 -22.24
CA ASP A 49 -2.05 -2.40 -21.87
C ASP A 49 -1.75 -2.68 -20.40
N VAL A 50 -2.74 -2.53 -19.50
CA VAL A 50 -2.59 -2.84 -18.07
C VAL A 50 -2.35 -4.34 -17.85
N GLU A 51 -3.11 -5.22 -18.50
CA GLU A 51 -2.87 -6.67 -18.49
C GLU A 51 -1.44 -6.99 -18.93
N LYS A 52 -1.02 -6.49 -20.11
CA LYS A 52 0.36 -6.67 -20.62
C LYS A 52 1.42 -6.13 -19.66
N SER A 53 1.10 -5.08 -18.90
CA SER A 53 2.00 -4.53 -17.88
C SER A 53 2.19 -5.50 -16.73
N PHE A 54 1.12 -6.08 -16.21
CA PHE A 54 1.19 -7.08 -15.14
C PHE A 54 1.84 -8.38 -15.61
N ASP A 55 1.61 -8.80 -16.86
CA ASP A 55 2.30 -9.95 -17.45
C ASP A 55 3.81 -9.75 -17.48
N ARG A 56 4.24 -8.52 -17.79
CA ARG A 56 5.65 -8.14 -17.79
C ARG A 56 6.23 -8.07 -16.38
N LEU A 57 5.52 -7.46 -15.43
CA LEU A 57 5.92 -7.42 -14.02
C LEU A 57 6.10 -8.84 -13.44
N LEU A 58 5.19 -9.76 -13.74
CA LEU A 58 5.30 -11.17 -13.30
C LEU A 58 6.53 -11.88 -13.89
N LYS A 59 6.92 -11.54 -15.13
CA LYS A 59 8.14 -12.07 -15.77
C LYS A 59 9.42 -11.46 -15.18
N GLU A 60 9.39 -10.18 -14.83
CA GLU A 60 10.52 -9.44 -14.25
C GLU A 60 10.67 -9.67 -12.73
N LEU A 61 9.71 -10.33 -12.06
CA LEU A 61 9.76 -10.60 -10.63
C LEU A 61 11.08 -11.22 -10.11
N PRO A 62 11.72 -12.20 -10.79
CA PRO A 62 13.00 -12.74 -10.36
C PRO A 62 14.12 -11.68 -10.27
N GLU A 63 14.06 -10.66 -11.14
CA GLU A 63 15.00 -9.53 -11.13
C GLU A 63 14.59 -8.51 -10.06
N LEU A 64 13.30 -8.14 -10.00
CA LEU A 64 12.78 -7.17 -9.01
C LEU A 64 13.01 -7.61 -7.55
N VAL A 65 13.07 -8.92 -7.29
CA VAL A 65 13.35 -9.47 -5.95
C VAL A 65 14.76 -9.14 -5.47
N LEU A 66 15.71 -8.92 -6.39
CA LEU A 66 17.09 -8.57 -6.05
C LEU A 66 17.17 -7.21 -5.36
N ASP A 67 16.36 -6.25 -5.80
CA ASP A 67 16.29 -4.90 -5.23
C ASP A 67 15.25 -4.81 -4.11
N SER A 68 14.14 -5.53 -4.22
CA SER A 68 13.05 -5.54 -3.24
C SER A 68 12.64 -6.97 -2.90
N PRO A 69 13.12 -7.54 -1.77
CA PRO A 69 12.80 -8.92 -1.38
C PRO A 69 11.31 -9.21 -1.24
N ARG A 70 10.50 -8.16 -1.02
CA ARG A 70 9.03 -8.23 -0.88
C ARG A 70 8.29 -8.03 -2.20
N ALA A 71 8.98 -7.86 -3.33
CA ALA A 71 8.38 -7.60 -4.64
C ALA A 71 7.24 -8.56 -5.01
N PRO A 72 7.31 -9.89 -4.77
CA PRO A 72 6.21 -10.80 -5.09
C PRO A 72 4.93 -10.45 -4.34
N GLN A 73 5.04 -10.18 -3.03
CA GLN A 73 3.89 -9.85 -2.20
C GLN A 73 3.29 -8.48 -2.59
N LEU A 74 4.15 -7.51 -2.90
CA LEU A 74 3.74 -6.17 -3.33
C LEU A 74 3.10 -6.19 -4.72
N VAL A 75 3.66 -6.93 -5.69
CA VAL A 75 3.04 -7.10 -7.02
C VAL A 75 1.68 -7.80 -6.88
N GLY A 76 1.55 -8.80 -6.01
CA GLY A 76 0.26 -9.44 -5.71
C GLY A 76 -0.78 -8.46 -5.13
N GLN A 77 -0.34 -7.51 -4.31
CA GLN A 77 -1.19 -6.41 -3.80
C GLN A 77 -1.63 -5.46 -4.92
N PHE A 78 -0.72 -5.08 -5.83
CA PHE A 78 -1.06 -4.28 -7.01
C PHE A 78 -2.06 -5.00 -7.92
N ILE A 79 -1.90 -6.32 -8.15
CA ILE A 79 -2.85 -7.12 -8.95
C ILE A 79 -4.23 -7.11 -8.28
N ALA A 80 -4.31 -7.39 -6.98
CA ALA A 80 -5.59 -7.38 -6.26
C ALA A 80 -6.28 -6.01 -6.32
N ARG A 81 -5.50 -4.93 -6.16
CA ARG A 81 -6.02 -3.56 -6.28
C ARG A 81 -6.49 -3.25 -7.70
N ALA A 82 -5.72 -3.63 -8.72
CA ALA A 82 -6.08 -3.41 -10.12
C ALA A 82 -7.37 -4.16 -10.53
N VAL A 83 -7.58 -5.37 -10.00
CA VAL A 83 -8.85 -6.10 -10.15
C VAL A 83 -9.98 -5.37 -9.42
N GLY A 84 -9.76 -4.91 -8.18
CA GLY A 84 -10.74 -4.15 -7.41
C GLY A 84 -11.15 -2.82 -8.05
N ASP A 85 -10.20 -2.12 -8.68
CA ASP A 85 -10.42 -0.87 -9.42
C ASP A 85 -11.05 -1.13 -10.81
N GLY A 86 -11.22 -2.39 -11.21
CA GLY A 86 -11.85 -2.78 -12.48
C GLY A 86 -10.99 -2.51 -13.72
N ILE A 87 -9.69 -2.24 -13.54
CA ILE A 87 -8.72 -2.02 -14.61
C ILE A 87 -8.05 -3.32 -15.08
N LEU A 88 -8.19 -4.39 -14.31
CA LEU A 88 -7.72 -5.74 -14.63
C LEU A 88 -8.89 -6.74 -14.56
N SER A 89 -8.91 -7.76 -15.44
CA SER A 89 -10.00 -8.74 -15.45
C SER A 89 -10.07 -9.55 -14.15
N ASN A 90 -11.28 -9.85 -13.67
CA ASN A 90 -11.51 -10.75 -12.53
C ASN A 90 -10.99 -12.18 -12.77
N THR A 91 -10.86 -12.58 -14.04
CA THR A 91 -10.33 -13.90 -14.45
C THR A 91 -8.84 -13.86 -14.77
N TYR A 92 -8.17 -12.70 -14.62
CA TYR A 92 -6.75 -12.55 -14.94
C TYR A 92 -5.89 -13.60 -14.25
N ILE A 93 -6.08 -13.76 -12.94
CA ILE A 93 -5.32 -14.72 -12.12
C ILE A 93 -5.61 -16.16 -12.55
N ASP A 94 -6.85 -16.46 -12.94
CA ASP A 94 -7.25 -17.80 -13.39
C ASP A 94 -6.53 -18.21 -14.69
N GLY A 95 -6.21 -17.24 -15.57
CA GLY A 95 -5.43 -17.48 -16.79
C GLY A 95 -4.00 -17.96 -16.55
N TYR A 96 -3.48 -17.78 -15.33
CA TYR A 96 -2.14 -18.21 -14.92
C TYR A 96 -2.12 -19.55 -14.18
N LYS A 97 -3.28 -20.16 -13.92
CA LYS A 97 -3.34 -21.45 -13.24
C LYS A 97 -2.72 -22.55 -14.11
N GLY A 98 -1.71 -23.22 -13.59
CA GLY A 98 -1.04 -24.33 -14.26
C GLY A 98 -0.02 -23.93 -15.34
N THR A 99 0.23 -22.64 -15.54
CA THR A 99 1.17 -22.12 -16.56
C THR A 99 2.40 -21.44 -15.97
N VAL A 100 2.44 -21.22 -14.66
CA VAL A 100 3.49 -20.44 -13.99
C VAL A 100 4.56 -21.35 -13.40
N ASP A 101 5.72 -21.43 -14.03
CA ASP A 101 6.87 -22.19 -13.50
C ASP A 101 7.67 -21.39 -12.46
N CYS A 102 7.58 -20.05 -12.49
CA CYS A 102 8.31 -19.18 -11.57
C CYS A 102 7.65 -19.11 -10.19
N VAL A 103 8.40 -19.48 -9.14
CA VAL A 103 7.95 -19.45 -7.74
C VAL A 103 7.54 -18.03 -7.30
N GLN A 104 8.26 -17.00 -7.75
CA GLN A 104 7.98 -15.62 -7.38
C GLN A 104 6.67 -15.12 -8.00
N ALA A 105 6.46 -15.40 -9.29
CA ALA A 105 5.20 -15.07 -9.97
C ALA A 105 4.02 -15.80 -9.32
N ARG A 106 4.20 -17.07 -8.95
CA ARG A 106 3.18 -17.84 -8.23
C ARG A 106 2.85 -17.21 -6.88
N ALA A 107 3.86 -16.84 -6.10
CA ALA A 107 3.67 -16.18 -4.81
C ALA A 107 2.89 -14.85 -4.94
N ALA A 108 3.14 -14.08 -6.00
CA ALA A 108 2.38 -12.86 -6.29
C ALA A 108 0.90 -13.15 -6.61
N LEU A 109 0.63 -14.14 -7.46
CA LEU A 109 -0.72 -14.55 -7.83
C LEU A 109 -1.49 -15.15 -6.65
N ASP A 110 -0.84 -15.95 -5.81
CA ASP A 110 -1.41 -16.50 -4.58
C ASP A 110 -1.78 -15.36 -3.63
N ARG A 111 -0.88 -14.40 -3.44
CA ARG A 111 -1.14 -13.21 -2.60
C ARG A 111 -2.35 -12.43 -3.10
N ALA A 112 -2.46 -12.22 -4.41
CA ALA A 112 -3.60 -11.53 -5.03
C ALA A 112 -4.91 -12.31 -4.80
N THR A 113 -4.86 -13.65 -4.96
CA THR A 113 -6.00 -14.55 -4.74
C THR A 113 -6.53 -14.45 -3.31
N VAL A 114 -5.64 -14.48 -2.31
CA VAL A 114 -6.03 -14.34 -0.90
C VAL A 114 -6.72 -12.99 -0.67
N LEU A 115 -6.15 -11.88 -1.15
CA LEU A 115 -6.74 -10.54 -0.98
C LEU A 115 -8.12 -10.42 -1.60
N LEU A 116 -8.28 -10.89 -2.83
CA LEU A 116 -9.56 -10.85 -3.53
C LEU A 116 -10.61 -11.73 -2.84
N SER A 117 -10.21 -12.88 -2.28
CA SER A 117 -11.12 -13.73 -1.51
C SER A 117 -11.62 -13.07 -0.23
N MET A 118 -10.76 -12.31 0.47
CA MET A 118 -11.11 -11.58 1.69
C MET A 118 -12.01 -10.37 1.42
N SER A 119 -11.89 -9.75 0.25
CA SER A 119 -12.67 -8.56 -0.13
C SER A 119 -14.13 -8.85 -0.53
N LYS A 120 -14.49 -10.12 -0.79
CA LYS A 120 -15.87 -10.54 -1.15
C LYS A 120 -16.94 -10.15 -0.11
N GLY A 121 -16.55 -9.73 1.10
CA GLY A 121 -17.42 -9.19 2.15
C GLY A 121 -17.73 -7.69 2.09
N GLY A 122 -17.42 -6.99 0.97
CA GLY A 122 -17.82 -5.58 0.77
C GLY A 122 -16.86 -4.53 1.36
N LYS A 123 -15.70 -4.93 1.87
CA LYS A 123 -14.61 -4.00 2.17
C LYS A 123 -13.84 -3.69 0.89
N ARG A 124 -13.81 -2.40 0.49
CA ARG A 124 -13.02 -1.95 -0.65
C ARG A 124 -11.53 -2.27 -0.42
N ILE A 125 -10.86 -2.69 -1.49
CA ILE A 125 -9.41 -2.98 -1.53
C ILE A 125 -8.58 -1.68 -1.42
N ASP A 126 -9.24 -0.53 -1.28
CA ASP A 126 -8.67 0.81 -1.15
C ASP A 126 -7.58 0.92 -0.07
N SER A 127 -7.60 0.08 0.98
CA SER A 127 -6.66 0.16 2.11
C SER A 127 -5.45 -0.78 2.03
N VAL A 128 -5.18 -1.44 0.89
CA VAL A 128 -4.11 -2.45 0.80
C VAL A 128 -2.70 -1.91 1.12
N TRP A 129 -2.48 -0.61 0.92
CA TRP A 129 -1.20 0.04 1.13
C TRP A 129 -1.05 0.74 2.48
N GLY A 130 -2.10 0.77 3.30
CA GLY A 130 -2.12 1.51 4.56
C GLY A 130 -2.79 2.89 4.45
N SER A 131 -3.02 3.49 5.62
CA SER A 131 -3.75 4.74 5.84
C SER A 131 -2.86 5.99 5.93
N GLY A 132 -1.54 5.82 5.82
CA GLY A 132 -0.54 6.87 6.01
C GLY A 132 -0.27 7.76 4.78
N GLY A 133 0.65 8.71 4.97
CA GLY A 133 1.17 9.61 3.95
C GLY A 133 0.68 11.06 4.07
N GLY A 134 1.53 12.02 3.70
CA GLY A 134 1.22 13.46 3.76
C GLY A 134 0.10 13.92 2.81
N GLN A 135 -0.39 13.06 1.91
CA GLN A 135 -1.54 13.34 1.06
C GLN A 135 -2.89 13.13 1.78
N GLN A 136 -2.88 12.53 2.97
CA GLN A 136 -4.08 12.31 3.76
C GLN A 136 -4.56 13.61 4.41
N SER A 137 -5.88 13.69 4.65
CA SER A 137 -6.42 14.84 5.38
C SER A 137 -5.92 14.86 6.83
N VAL A 138 -5.70 16.05 7.39
CA VAL A 138 -5.31 16.20 8.81
C VAL A 138 -6.28 15.47 9.75
N LYS A 139 -7.59 15.53 9.45
CA LYS A 139 -8.62 14.81 10.23
C LYS A 139 -8.40 13.30 10.25
N HIS A 140 -7.94 12.73 9.14
CA HIS A 140 -7.62 11.31 9.05
C HIS A 140 -6.37 10.97 9.85
N LEU A 141 -5.30 11.76 9.72
CA LEU A 141 -4.06 11.55 10.47
C LEU A 141 -4.28 11.64 11.99
N VAL A 142 -5.06 12.62 12.46
CA VAL A 142 -5.44 12.72 13.88
C VAL A 142 -6.18 11.47 14.35
N LYS A 143 -7.08 10.93 13.52
CA LYS A 143 -7.82 9.70 13.84
C LYS A 143 -6.89 8.48 13.94
N GLU A 144 -5.93 8.35 13.03
CA GLU A 144 -4.96 7.25 13.10
C GLU A 144 -4.06 7.36 14.35
N ILE A 145 -3.64 8.57 14.72
CA ILE A 145 -2.90 8.82 15.97
C ILE A 145 -3.74 8.45 17.20
N ASP A 146 -5.02 8.83 17.22
CA ASP A 146 -5.94 8.46 18.31
C ASP A 146 -6.13 6.93 18.40
N MET A 147 -6.23 6.22 17.27
CA MET A 147 -6.33 4.76 17.26
C MET A 147 -5.03 4.10 17.75
N LEU A 148 -3.87 4.58 17.30
CA LEU A 148 -2.55 4.13 17.75
C LEU A 148 -2.41 4.26 19.28
N LEU A 149 -2.76 5.42 19.83
CA LEU A 149 -2.67 5.66 21.27
C LEU A 149 -3.61 4.76 22.06
N LYS A 150 -4.84 4.56 21.58
CA LYS A 150 -5.80 3.64 22.22
C LYS A 150 -5.31 2.19 22.19
N GLU A 151 -4.75 1.75 21.08
CA GLU A 151 -4.18 0.40 20.96
C GLU A 151 -3.01 0.23 21.93
N TYR A 152 -2.09 1.20 22.00
CA TYR A 152 -0.99 1.18 22.96
C TYR A 152 -1.45 1.14 24.41
N LEU A 153 -2.49 1.90 24.78
CA LEU A 153 -3.04 1.86 26.14
C LEU A 153 -3.64 0.50 26.51
N LEU A 154 -4.12 -0.27 25.53
CA LEU A 154 -4.69 -1.59 25.74
C LEU A 154 -3.64 -2.72 25.68
N SER A 155 -2.63 -2.58 24.82
CA SER A 155 -1.62 -3.62 24.57
C SER A 155 -0.36 -3.46 25.42
N GLY A 156 0.03 -2.22 25.74
CA GLY A 156 1.33 -1.87 26.29
C GLY A 156 2.51 -2.08 25.32
N ASP A 157 2.24 -2.35 24.04
CA ASP A 157 3.27 -2.67 23.05
C ASP A 157 3.87 -1.40 22.44
N VAL A 158 5.05 -1.02 22.95
CA VAL A 158 5.80 0.15 22.47
C VAL A 158 6.30 -0.05 21.03
N LEU A 159 6.70 -1.28 20.68
CA LEU A 159 7.25 -1.56 19.35
C LEU A 159 6.16 -1.48 18.27
N GLU A 160 4.96 -1.95 18.59
CA GLU A 160 3.81 -1.78 17.71
C GLU A 160 3.43 -0.30 17.54
N ALA A 161 3.41 0.46 18.64
CA ALA A 161 3.13 1.90 18.59
C ALA A 161 4.16 2.66 17.74
N GLU A 162 5.45 2.32 17.87
CA GLU A 162 6.50 2.90 17.03
C GLU A 162 6.31 2.55 15.56
N ARG A 163 5.99 1.28 15.25
CA ARG A 163 5.72 0.84 13.88
C ARG A 163 4.55 1.58 13.26
N CYS A 164 3.42 1.68 13.97
CA CYS A 164 2.26 2.43 13.51
C CYS A 164 2.60 3.90 13.24
N LEU A 165 3.42 4.53 14.08
CA LEU A 165 3.86 5.91 13.87
C LEU A 165 4.74 6.06 12.62
N GLN A 166 5.65 5.12 12.39
CA GLN A 166 6.50 5.11 11.19
C GLN A 166 5.67 4.91 9.91
N GLU A 167 4.65 4.04 9.95
CA GLU A 167 3.72 3.77 8.84
C GLU A 167 2.81 4.96 8.49
N LEU A 168 2.63 5.94 9.39
CA LEU A 168 1.94 7.19 9.07
C LEU A 168 2.72 8.05 8.07
N GLU A 169 4.04 7.89 7.97
CA GLU A 169 4.91 8.60 7.02
C GLU A 169 4.83 10.15 7.10
N VAL A 170 4.52 10.70 8.27
CA VAL A 170 4.36 12.16 8.50
C VAL A 170 5.22 12.68 9.67
N PRO A 171 6.57 12.68 9.54
CA PRO A 171 7.47 13.03 10.64
C PRO A 171 7.23 14.44 11.22
N HIS A 172 6.86 15.40 10.37
CA HIS A 172 6.55 16.77 10.82
C HIS A 172 5.21 16.90 11.55
N PHE A 173 4.37 15.86 11.52
CA PHE A 173 3.08 15.80 12.22
C PHE A 173 3.18 15.03 13.55
N HIS A 174 4.36 14.52 13.93
CA HIS A 174 4.54 13.78 15.19
C HIS A 174 4.27 14.62 16.46
N HIS A 175 4.29 15.96 16.35
CA HIS A 175 3.90 16.84 17.45
C HIS A 175 2.44 16.63 17.89
N GLU A 176 1.56 16.18 16.98
CA GLU A 176 0.16 15.87 17.29
C GLU A 176 0.06 14.68 18.25
N LEU A 177 0.92 13.66 18.08
CA LEU A 177 0.97 12.53 19.01
C LEU A 177 1.34 12.99 20.43
N VAL A 178 2.32 13.87 20.56
CA VAL A 178 2.71 14.44 21.87
C VAL A 178 1.57 15.28 22.46
N TYR A 179 0.84 16.03 21.63
CA TYR A 179 -0.32 16.80 22.06
C TYR A 179 -1.45 15.88 22.59
N GLU A 180 -1.82 14.85 21.83
CA GLU A 180 -2.89 13.91 22.19
C GLU A 180 -2.55 13.08 23.44
N VAL A 181 -1.29 12.67 23.62
CA VAL A 181 -0.85 12.00 24.86
C VAL A 181 -1.07 12.90 26.08
N ARG A 182 -0.66 14.18 26.02
CA ARG A 182 -0.87 15.12 27.14
C ARG A 182 -2.35 15.37 27.41
N ARG A 183 -3.15 15.49 26.34
CA ARG A 183 -4.60 15.66 26.45
C ARG A 183 -5.25 14.47 27.16
N ASN A 184 -4.86 13.25 26.79
CA ASN A 184 -5.40 12.01 27.36
C ASN A 184 -4.94 11.74 28.80
N GLN A 185 -3.85 12.37 29.27
CA GLN A 185 -3.43 12.34 30.67
C GLN A 185 -4.23 13.30 31.57
N SER A 186 -4.84 14.35 31.02
CA SER A 186 -5.58 15.35 31.81
C SER A 186 -6.80 14.82 32.60
N PRO A 187 -7.53 13.77 32.17
CA PRO A 187 -8.59 13.15 33.00
C PRO A 187 -8.10 12.04 33.94
N PHE A 188 -6.86 11.54 33.84
CA PHE A 188 -6.35 10.41 34.63
C PHE A 188 -5.34 10.86 35.69
N ASN A 189 -5.81 11.63 36.69
CA ASN A 189 -4.99 12.08 37.82
C ASN A 189 -5.03 11.13 39.04
N ASN A 190 -5.35 9.85 38.87
CA ASN A 190 -5.34 8.86 39.96
C ASN A 190 -5.05 7.44 39.43
N CYS A 191 -3.80 7.16 39.05
CA CYS A 191 -3.10 5.89 39.28
C CYS A 191 -1.77 5.91 38.52
N GLN A 192 -0.75 5.36 39.17
CA GLN A 192 0.65 5.42 38.78
C GLN A 192 0.93 4.93 37.35
N GLN A 193 2.06 5.44 36.82
CA GLN A 193 2.95 4.79 35.85
C GLN A 193 2.73 5.14 34.36
N PHE A 194 3.15 6.36 34.02
CA PHE A 194 3.87 6.57 32.76
C PHE A 194 5.22 7.18 33.11
N ASP A 195 6.20 6.31 33.40
CA ASP A 195 7.60 6.69 33.28
C ASP A 195 7.85 6.81 31.78
N VAL A 196 7.57 7.99 31.22
CA VAL A 196 7.74 8.25 29.80
C VAL A 196 9.24 8.33 29.53
N GLY A 197 9.85 7.15 29.42
CA GLY A 197 11.12 6.93 28.73
C GLY A 197 10.99 7.15 27.23
N MET A 198 10.27 8.19 26.80
CA MET A 198 10.26 8.67 25.42
C MET A 198 11.33 9.76 25.32
N GLN A 199 12.60 9.34 25.45
CA GLN A 199 13.72 10.11 24.94
C GLN A 199 13.71 10.00 23.41
N ILE A 200 12.74 10.61 22.72
CA ILE A 200 12.80 10.79 21.28
C ILE A 200 12.07 12.10 20.91
N ILE A 201 12.82 13.21 20.93
CA ILE A 201 13.27 13.92 19.71
C ILE A 201 14.73 14.33 19.95
#